data_AF-A0A8J8AB14-F1
#
_entry.id   AF-A0A8J8AB14-F1
#
_cell.length_a   1.000
_cell.length_b   1.000
_cell.length_c   1.000
_cell.angle_alpha   90.00
_cell.angle_beta   90.00
_cell.angle_gamma   90.00
#
_symmetry.space_group_name_H-M   'P 1'
#
loop_
_entity.id
_entity.type
_entity.pdbx_description
1 polymer ?
#
loop_
_entity_poly.entity_id
_entity_poly.type
_entity_poly.pdbx_seq_one_letter_code
_entity_poly.pdbx_strand_id
1 'polypeptide(L)'
;MILMVQVVLELKCPIDEPDGIRWELTREVIDENGGSYSVTSVGCKLVSIKVPVQCLRCGKTFDATAWITDEQVTENREMGPEKQMVIQYEGQCPHCGHPVFFEIYMWEYPPGWIETIDVDSSQGVKFM
;
A
#
# COMPACT_ATOMS: atom_id res chain seq x y z
N MET A 1 -19.28 3.05 15.13
CA MET A 1 -18.31 4.03 14.59
C MET A 1 -17.27 3.19 13.88
N ILE A 2 -17.40 3.06 12.56
CA ILE A 2 -16.47 2.27 11.74
C ILE A 2 -15.26 3.18 11.55
N LEU A 3 -14.12 2.80 12.15
CA LEU A 3 -12.83 3.44 11.85
C LEU A 3 -12.52 3.09 10.39
N MET A 4 -12.23 4.08 9.57
CA MET A 4 -11.86 3.91 8.17
C MET A 4 -10.33 4.01 8.11
N VAL A 5 -9.67 2.90 7.81
CA VAL A 5 -8.23 2.84 7.63
C VAL A 5 -7.84 3.61 6.38
N GLN A 6 -7.03 4.65 6.57
CA GLN A 6 -6.52 5.50 5.50
C GLN A 6 -5.10 5.08 5.13
N VAL A 7 -4.95 4.56 3.92
CA VAL A 7 -3.67 4.12 3.37
C VAL A 7 -3.15 5.18 2.41
N VAL A 8 -1.91 5.62 2.58
CA VAL A 8 -1.28 6.58 1.65
C VAL A 8 -0.28 5.84 0.76
N LEU A 9 -0.59 5.73 -0.52
CA LEU A 9 0.33 5.20 -1.53
C LEU A 9 1.34 6.27 -1.93
N GLU A 10 2.62 5.92 -1.98
CA GLU A 10 3.66 6.74 -2.59
C GLU A 10 4.03 6.13 -3.94
N LEU A 11 3.68 6.84 -5.01
CA LEU A 11 3.88 6.43 -6.40
C LEU A 11 5.00 7.24 -7.04
N LYS A 12 5.81 6.61 -7.88
CA LYS A 12 6.80 7.28 -8.74
C LYS A 12 6.32 7.22 -10.19
N CYS A 13 5.93 8.37 -10.72
CA CYS A 13 5.25 8.50 -12.01
C CYS A 13 6.14 9.16 -13.06
N PRO A 14 6.15 8.68 -14.32
CA PRO A 14 6.80 9.36 -15.42
C PRO A 14 5.95 10.55 -15.88
N ILE A 15 6.62 11.67 -16.16
CA ILE A 15 6.03 12.88 -16.73
C ILE A 15 6.78 13.16 -18.02
N ASP A 16 6.04 13.20 -19.13
CA ASP A 16 6.57 13.57 -20.43
C ASP A 16 6.84 15.07 -20.46
N GLU A 17 8.11 15.43 -20.55
CA GLU A 17 8.57 16.80 -20.74
C GLU A 17 9.24 16.95 -22.12
N PRO A 18 9.33 18.18 -22.66
CA PRO A 18 9.95 18.42 -23.97
C PRO A 18 11.39 17.87 -24.11
N ASP A 19 12.12 17.78 -22.99
CA ASP A 19 13.53 17.36 -22.93
C ASP A 19 13.73 15.90 -22.46
N GLY A 20 12.65 15.13 -22.25
CA GLY A 20 12.70 13.73 -21.83
C GLY A 20 11.68 13.37 -20.74
N ILE A 21 11.86 12.20 -20.13
CA ILE A 21 10.97 11.71 -19.06
C ILE A 21 11.53 12.13 -17.70
N ARG A 22 10.77 12.96 -16.97
CA ARG A 22 11.03 13.26 -15.56
C ARG A 22 10.22 12.32 -14.67
N TRP A 23 10.74 11.95 -13.52
CA TRP A 23 10.02 11.12 -12.55
C TRP A 23 9.61 11.95 -11.35
N GLU A 24 8.33 11.94 -11.00
CA GLU A 24 7.78 12.68 -9.86
C GLU A 24 7.15 11.73 -8.84
N LEU A 25 7.27 12.08 -7.55
CA LEU A 25 6.60 11.37 -6.46
C LEU A 25 5.20 11.94 -6.28
N THR A 26 4.20 11.08 -6.48
CA THR A 26 2.78 11.38 -6.26
C THR A 26 2.29 10.61 -5.04
N ARG A 27 1.30 11.17 -4.33
CA ARG A 27 0.68 10.52 -3.18
C ARG A 27 -0.81 10.37 -3.41
N GLU A 28 -1.30 9.15 -3.25
CA GLU A 28 -2.72 8.84 -3.35
C GLU A 28 -3.21 8.34 -1.99
N VAL A 29 -4.39 8.80 -1.55
CA VAL A 29 -5.01 8.36 -0.29
C VAL A 29 -6.15 7.42 -0.64
N ILE A 30 -6.14 6.24 -0.02
CA ILE A 30 -7.11 5.17 -0.22
C ILE A 30 -7.73 4.80 1.12
N ASP A 31 -9.06 4.69 1.17
CA ASP A 31 -9.80 4.22 2.35
C ASP A 31 -10.13 2.71 2.20
N GLU A 32 -10.14 1.93 3.28
CA GLU A 32 -10.32 0.45 3.24
C GLU A 32 -11.72 -0.09 2.81
N ASN A 33 -12.59 0.71 2.19
CA ASN A 33 -13.98 0.30 1.93
C ASN A 33 -14.19 -0.57 0.67
N GLY A 34 -13.19 -1.33 0.23
CA GLY A 34 -13.34 -2.25 -0.91
C GLY A 34 -13.82 -1.53 -2.18
N GLY A 35 -13.24 -0.35 -2.46
CA GLY A 35 -13.43 0.36 -3.71
C GLY A 35 -12.35 -0.02 -4.72
N SER A 36 -12.68 -0.03 -6.01
CA SER A 36 -11.66 -0.03 -7.05
C SER A 36 -11.08 1.38 -7.14
N TYR A 37 -9.79 1.52 -6.86
CA TYR A 37 -9.09 2.79 -6.94
C TYR A 37 -8.40 2.87 -8.30
N SER A 38 -8.86 3.82 -9.12
CA SER A 38 -8.19 4.16 -10.36
C SER A 38 -6.87 4.84 -10.01
N VAL A 39 -5.80 4.06 -9.82
CA VAL A 39 -4.44 4.56 -9.98
C VAL A 39 -4.20 4.66 -11.49
N THR A 40 -4.97 5.54 -12.13
CA THR A 40 -4.97 5.80 -13.58
C THR A 40 -3.77 6.64 -13.96
N SER A 41 -2.58 6.11 -13.72
CA SER A 41 -1.37 6.79 -14.11
C SER A 41 -0.43 5.75 -14.73
N VAL A 42 -0.67 5.56 -16.03
CA VAL A 42 0.07 4.66 -16.91
C VAL A 42 1.57 4.88 -16.71
N GLY A 43 2.28 3.84 -16.28
CA GLY A 43 3.73 3.88 -16.06
C GLY A 43 4.19 4.28 -14.65
N CYS A 44 3.29 4.60 -13.72
CA CYS A 44 3.65 4.80 -12.32
C CYS A 44 4.06 3.50 -11.64
N LYS A 45 5.05 3.59 -10.74
CA LYS A 45 5.50 2.49 -9.90
C LYS A 45 5.17 2.81 -8.45
N LEU A 46 4.48 1.90 -7.76
CA LEU A 46 4.36 1.98 -6.32
C LEU A 46 5.76 1.85 -5.68
N VAL A 47 6.06 2.73 -4.74
CA VAL A 47 7.35 2.79 -4.02
C VAL A 47 7.20 2.28 -2.62
N SER A 48 6.23 2.84 -1.89
CA SER A 48 5.96 2.54 -0.50
C SER A 48 4.50 2.84 -0.18
N ILE A 49 4.05 2.30 0.93
CA ILE A 49 2.75 2.59 1.50
C ILE A 49 2.95 3.11 2.91
N LYS A 50 2.28 4.21 3.27
CA LYS A 50 2.22 4.70 4.64
C LYS A 50 0.86 4.39 5.24
N VAL A 51 0.87 3.72 6.38
CA VAL A 51 -0.36 3.31 7.06
C VAL A 51 -0.32 3.74 8.52
N PRO A 52 -1.36 4.45 9.01
CA PRO A 52 -1.51 4.75 10.41
C PRO A 52 -1.88 3.47 11.17
N VAL A 53 -1.06 3.13 12.16
CA VAL A 53 -1.28 1.94 12.98
C VAL A 53 -1.20 2.30 14.46
N GLN A 54 -1.98 1.61 15.28
CA GLN A 54 -1.94 1.65 16.73
C GLN A 54 -1.17 0.44 17.25
N CYS A 55 -0.12 0.67 18.04
CA CYS A 55 0.57 -0.42 18.74
C CYS A 55 -0.34 -1.04 19.80
N LEU A 56 -0.55 -2.36 19.72
CA LEU A 56 -1.38 -3.11 20.68
C LEU A 56 -0.79 -3.15 22.10
N ARG A 57 0.54 -2.96 22.24
CA ARG A 57 1.21 -2.99 23.54
C ARG A 57 1.09 -1.67 24.32
N CYS A 58 1.31 -0.53 23.67
CA CYS A 58 1.33 0.77 24.34
C CYS A 58 0.16 1.69 23.97
N GLY A 59 -0.70 1.28 23.03
CA GLY A 59 -1.87 2.03 22.58
C GLY A 59 -1.57 3.30 21.78
N LYS A 60 -0.29 3.61 21.51
CA LYS A 60 0.15 4.77 20.74
C LYS A 60 0.05 4.51 19.25
N THR A 61 -0.36 5.54 18.51
CA THR A 61 -0.47 5.53 17.06
C THR A 61 0.81 6.07 16.42
N PHE A 62 1.18 5.52 15.27
CA PHE A 62 2.31 5.97 14.45
C PHE A 62 2.09 5.60 12.99
N ASP A 63 2.76 6.30 12.08
CA ASP A 63 2.74 5.98 10.65
C ASP A 63 3.84 4.96 10.34
N ALA A 64 3.44 3.81 9.81
CA ALA A 64 4.34 2.76 9.36
C ALA A 64 4.53 2.86 7.84
N THR A 65 5.78 2.97 7.39
CA THR A 65 6.12 2.93 5.97
C THR A 65 6.44 1.50 5.56
N ALA A 66 5.49 0.84 4.91
CA ALA A 66 5.60 -0.51 4.38
C ALA A 66 6.13 -0.50 2.93
N TRP A 67 6.79 -1.59 2.54
CA TRP A 67 7.48 -1.72 1.25
C TRP A 67 7.00 -2.95 0.49
N ILE A 68 6.96 -2.84 -0.84
CA ILE A 68 6.62 -3.97 -1.71
C ILE A 68 7.72 -5.02 -1.60
N THR A 69 7.33 -6.28 -1.41
CA THR A 69 8.25 -7.41 -1.40
C THR A 69 8.46 -7.95 -2.83
N ASP A 70 9.44 -8.83 -3.00
CA ASP A 70 9.64 -9.53 -4.27
C ASP A 70 8.53 -10.58 -4.54
N GLU A 71 7.67 -10.85 -3.55
CA GLU A 71 6.59 -11.82 -3.66
C GLU A 71 5.42 -11.22 -4.45
N GLN A 72 5.20 -11.77 -5.64
CA GLN A 72 4.13 -11.36 -6.54
C GLN A 72 3.50 -12.63 -7.12
N VAL A 73 2.18 -12.71 -7.05
CA VAL A 73 1.40 -13.75 -7.72
C VAL A 73 0.79 -13.13 -8.97
N THR A 74 0.85 -13.85 -10.09
CA THR A 74 0.25 -13.41 -11.35
C THR A 74 -0.60 -14.52 -11.91
N GLU A 75 -1.87 -14.22 -12.17
CA GLU A 75 -2.83 -15.14 -12.78
C GLU A 75 -3.49 -14.48 -13.99
N ASN A 76 -3.67 -15.22 -15.08
CA ASN A 76 -4.33 -14.68 -16.27
C ASN A 76 -5.85 -14.75 -16.11
N ARG A 77 -6.51 -13.59 -16.15
CA ARG A 77 -7.97 -13.45 -16.18
C ARG A 77 -8.42 -12.84 -17.51
N GLU A 78 -9.73 -12.66 -17.70
CA GLU A 78 -10.31 -12.23 -18.99
C GLU A 78 -9.80 -10.88 -19.50
N MET A 79 -9.52 -9.92 -18.61
CA MET A 79 -9.06 -8.57 -18.95
C MET A 79 -7.53 -8.40 -18.88
N GLY A 80 -6.78 -9.50 -18.79
CA GLY A 80 -5.32 -9.50 -18.66
C GLY A 80 -4.85 -10.17 -17.36
N PRO A 81 -3.54 -10.09 -17.05
CA PRO A 81 -3.01 -10.62 -15.81
C PRO A 81 -3.56 -9.85 -14.61
N GLU A 82 -4.14 -10.58 -13.66
CA GLU A 82 -4.28 -10.12 -12.29
C GLU A 82 -2.93 -10.25 -11.60
N LYS A 83 -2.52 -9.20 -10.90
CA LYS A 83 -1.27 -9.17 -10.16
C LYS A 83 -1.54 -8.89 -8.70
N GLN A 84 -1.15 -9.82 -7.83
CA GLN A 84 -1.11 -9.60 -6.40
C GLN A 84 0.27 -9.11 -6.01
N MET A 85 0.33 -8.00 -5.28
CA MET A 85 1.54 -7.45 -4.67
C MET A 85 1.44 -7.60 -3.16
N VAL A 86 2.48 -8.16 -2.54
CA VAL A 86 2.59 -8.21 -1.08
C VAL A 86 3.44 -7.01 -0.63
N ILE A 87 2.92 -6.25 0.33
CA ILE A 87 3.58 -5.09 0.93
C ILE A 87 3.73 -5.38 2.42
N GLN A 88 4.94 -5.27 2.93
CA GLN A 88 5.26 -5.66 4.30
C GLN A 88 5.87 -4.50 5.09
N TYR A 89 5.55 -4.46 6.37
CA TYR A 89 6.29 -3.70 7.36
C TYR A 89 6.82 -4.63 8.45
N GLU A 90 8.11 -4.49 8.75
CA GLU A 90 8.75 -5.14 9.90
C GLU A 90 9.58 -4.09 10.65
N GLY A 91 9.30 -3.92 11.93
CA GLY A 91 9.96 -2.88 12.71
C GLY A 91 9.63 -2.92 14.20
N GLN A 92 9.88 -1.79 14.86
CA GLN A 92 9.58 -1.61 16.27
C GLN A 92 8.68 -0.38 16.45
N CYS A 93 7.73 -0.48 17.39
CA CYS A 93 6.92 0.66 17.80
C CYS A 93 7.85 1.76 18.34
N PRO A 94 7.81 2.98 17.77
CA PRO A 94 8.74 4.05 18.12
C PRO A 94 8.55 4.55 19.57
N HIS A 95 7.45 4.19 20.22
CA HIS A 95 7.13 4.61 21.58
C HIS A 95 7.52 3.60 22.66
N CYS A 96 7.48 2.30 22.38
CA CYS A 96 7.74 1.26 23.39
C CYS A 96 8.75 0.18 22.98
N GLY A 97 9.30 0.27 21.77
CA GLY A 97 10.28 -0.69 21.24
C GLY A 97 9.71 -2.09 21.00
N HIS A 98 8.39 -2.28 21.08
CA HIS A 98 7.78 -3.57 20.81
C HIS A 98 7.88 -3.91 19.32
N PRO A 99 8.32 -5.13 18.96
CA PRO A 99 8.29 -5.57 17.57
C PRO A 99 6.86 -5.52 17.03
N VAL A 100 6.75 -5.11 15.78
CA VAL A 100 5.50 -4.93 15.05
C VAL A 100 5.73 -5.41 13.63
N PHE A 101 4.77 -6.16 13.12
CA PHE A 101 4.84 -6.75 11.79
C PHE A 101 3.44 -6.72 11.19
N PHE A 102 3.30 -6.35 9.93
CA PHE A 102 2.04 -6.49 9.21
C PHE A 102 2.27 -6.63 7.70
N GLU A 103 1.26 -7.17 7.02
CA GLU A 103 1.23 -7.32 5.57
C GLU A 103 -0.02 -6.66 4.98
N ILE A 104 0.13 -6.14 3.77
CA ILE A 104 -0.91 -5.55 2.97
C ILE A 104 -0.87 -6.26 1.62
N TYR A 105 -1.98 -6.83 1.24
CA TYR A 105 -2.15 -7.48 -0.05
C TYR A 105 -2.88 -6.51 -0.98
N MET A 106 -2.30 -6.27 -2.15
CA MET A 106 -2.86 -5.35 -3.13
C MET A 106 -3.04 -6.07 -4.46
N TRP A 107 -4.26 -6.04 -5.00
CA TRP A 107 -4.60 -6.67 -6.27
C TRP A 107 -4.74 -5.62 -7.36
N GLU A 108 -4.01 -5.84 -8.46
CA GLU A 108 -4.11 -5.07 -9.68
C GLU A 108 -4.86 -5.88 -10.74
N TYR A 109 -6.09 -5.45 -11.06
CA TYR A 109 -6.90 -6.03 -12.12
C TYR A 109 -8.02 -5.05 -12.56
N PRO A 110 -8.16 -4.74 -13.87
CA PRO A 110 -7.25 -5.09 -14.97
C PRO A 110 -5.85 -4.44 -14.79
N PRO A 111 -4.85 -4.81 -15.62
CA PRO A 111 -3.52 -4.23 -15.52
C PRO A 111 -3.54 -2.69 -15.47
N GLY A 112 -2.84 -2.12 -14.48
CA GLY A 112 -2.82 -0.69 -14.18
C GLY A 112 -3.97 -0.18 -13.30
N TRP A 113 -4.82 -1.04 -12.74
CA TRP A 113 -5.93 -0.65 -11.86
C TRP A 113 -5.88 -1.40 -10.53
N ILE A 114 -5.89 -0.68 -9.40
CA ILE A 114 -5.97 -1.33 -8.08
C ILE A 114 -7.44 -1.69 -7.82
N GLU A 115 -7.72 -2.98 -7.83
CA GLU A 115 -9.07 -3.50 -7.61
C GLU A 115 -9.40 -3.55 -6.12
N THR A 116 -8.49 -4.10 -5.32
CA THR A 116 -8.69 -4.38 -3.90
C THR A 116 -7.40 -4.17 -3.12
N ILE A 117 -7.53 -3.68 -1.89
CA ILE A 117 -6.49 -3.69 -0.86
C ILE A 117 -7.05 -4.44 0.33
N ASP A 118 -6.35 -5.48 0.76
CA ASP A 118 -6.64 -6.24 1.97
C ASP A 118 -5.48 -6.08 2.95
N VAL A 119 -5.82 -5.98 4.22
CA VAL A 119 -4.87 -5.64 5.26
C VAL A 119 -4.88 -6.77 6.28
N ASP A 120 -3.81 -7.56 6.28
CA ASP A 120 -3.65 -8.58 7.31
C ASP A 120 -2.91 -7.98 8.50
N SER A 121 -3.67 -7.75 9.57
CA SER A 121 -3.12 -7.37 10.87
C SER A 121 -2.42 -8.56 11.50
N SER A 122 -1.21 -8.81 11.03
CA SER A 122 -0.24 -9.61 11.75
C SER A 122 0.41 -8.78 12.88
N GLN A 123 1.28 -9.43 13.64
CA GLN A 123 1.54 -9.19 15.06
C GLN A 123 1.72 -7.72 15.54
N GLY A 124 0.97 -7.37 16.60
CA GLY A 124 1.32 -6.26 17.51
C GLY A 124 0.78 -4.88 17.14
N VAL A 125 -0.01 -4.77 16.07
CA VAL A 125 -0.65 -3.52 15.63
C VAL A 125 -2.14 -3.68 15.33
N LYS A 126 -2.86 -2.55 15.33
CA LYS A 126 -4.22 -2.40 14.83
C LYS A 126 -4.24 -1.23 13.84
N PHE A 127 -4.85 -1.41 12.69
CA PHE A 127 -5.02 -0.35 11.70
C PHE A 127 -6.06 0.69 12.17
N MET A 128 -5.83 1.96 11.84
CA MET A 128 -6.59 3.11 12.36
C MET A 128 -7.35 3.87 11.28
#